data_AF-A0A179B4Z6-F1
#
_entry.id   AF-A0A179B4Z6-F1
#
_cell.length_a   1.000
_cell.length_b   1.000
_cell.length_c   1.000
_cell.angle_alpha   90.00
_cell.angle_beta   90.00
_cell.angle_gamma   90.00
#
_symmetry.space_group_name_H-M   'P 1'
#
loop_
_entity.id
_entity.type
_entity.pdbx_description
1 polymer ?
#
loop_
_entity_poly.entity_id
_entity_poly.type
_entity_poly.pdbx_seq_one_letter_code
_entity_poly.pdbx_strand_id
1 'polypeptide(L)'
;MNASFTKRASKQATAAEAAGLADLARAARAGGAPVVRLLRATATSLDTARLSAVTASPAAAEEFGRRLAATHAFCPEGSRVFGQAPAGLVNADGAASDGVMGAAALPLVGPGLSRRFGEFYAQDRLLPYLVDARRNGSIGAEGTAVLERLAERLNDGEFDAPQPASVSTDAALLHGDLWAGNVMWASRESAEIAAEGLAAAEEAAEGLGVAEKTGSARNRRDDVVGVLIDPACHGGHAESDLAQLTVFGAPFVDRIYSAYNEASPLADGWRERVGLHRLHILIVHAALFGGGYGRQTVDEARRYI
;
A
#
# COMPACT_ATOMS: atom_id res chain seq x y z
N MET A 1 29.90 -4.87 -5.46
CA MET A 1 28.81 -3.87 -5.55
C MET A 1 27.95 -4.02 -4.30
N ASN A 2 27.49 -2.94 -3.69
CA ASN A 2 26.69 -3.02 -2.44
C ASN A 2 25.35 -3.73 -2.71
N ALA A 3 25.17 -4.89 -2.07
CA ALA A 3 23.99 -5.74 -2.19
C ALA A 3 22.71 -5.15 -1.53
N SER A 4 22.85 -4.02 -0.83
CA SER A 4 21.77 -3.38 -0.08
C SER A 4 21.54 -1.92 -0.47
N PHE A 5 20.34 -1.45 -0.17
CA PHE A 5 19.95 -0.04 -0.12
C PHE A 5 19.61 0.31 1.34
N THR A 6 20.27 1.34 1.88
CA THR A 6 20.07 1.78 3.27
C THR A 6 19.30 3.08 3.29
N LYS A 7 18.25 3.15 4.09
CA LYS A 7 17.57 4.39 4.43
C LYS A 7 17.58 4.66 5.92
N ARG A 8 17.54 5.95 6.27
CA ARG A 8 17.44 6.43 7.66
C ARG A 8 16.08 7.07 7.87
N ALA A 9 15.48 6.78 9.01
CA ALA A 9 14.18 7.31 9.38
C ALA A 9 14.06 7.42 10.91
N SER A 10 12.95 7.98 11.39
CA SER A 10 12.63 7.96 12.82
C SER A 10 12.42 6.53 13.33
N LYS A 11 12.44 6.34 14.66
CA LYS A 11 12.14 5.03 15.27
C LYS A 11 10.77 4.50 14.91
N GLN A 12 9.77 5.38 14.92
CA GLN A 12 8.40 5.02 14.57
C GLN A 12 8.30 4.64 13.09
N ALA A 13 8.87 5.44 12.18
CA ALA A 13 8.86 5.16 10.75
C ALA A 13 9.56 3.83 10.41
N THR A 14 10.73 3.61 11.03
CA THR A 14 11.50 2.38 10.86
C THR A 14 10.71 1.15 11.32
N ALA A 15 10.05 1.22 12.48
CA ALA A 15 9.24 0.12 13.00
C ALA A 15 7.99 -0.14 12.15
N ALA A 16 7.27 0.92 11.77
CA ALA A 16 6.06 0.81 10.97
C ALA A 16 6.32 0.18 9.61
N GLU A 17 7.36 0.64 8.94
CA GLU A 17 7.70 0.12 7.63
C GLU A 17 8.27 -1.30 7.68
N ALA A 18 9.11 -1.63 8.67
CA ALA A 18 9.59 -3.00 8.86
C ALA A 18 8.43 -3.98 9.08
N ALA A 19 7.43 -3.60 9.89
CA ALA A 19 6.25 -4.40 10.13
C ALA A 19 5.39 -4.53 8.86
N GLY A 20 5.22 -3.44 8.11
CA GLY A 20 4.49 -3.45 6.84
C GLY A 20 5.14 -4.32 5.76
N LEU A 21 6.46 -4.22 5.60
CA LEU A 21 7.23 -5.08 4.70
C LEU A 21 7.10 -6.56 5.07
N ALA A 22 7.07 -6.89 6.37
CA ALA A 22 6.92 -8.27 6.84
C ALA A 22 5.56 -8.86 6.45
N ASP A 23 4.46 -8.12 6.65
CA ASP A 23 3.11 -8.58 6.28
C ASP A 23 2.93 -8.68 4.76
N LEU A 24 3.40 -7.69 4.00
CA LEU A 24 3.39 -7.75 2.54
C LEU A 24 4.26 -8.91 2.01
N ALA A 25 5.37 -9.25 2.68
CA ALA A 25 6.21 -10.38 2.27
C ALA A 25 5.52 -11.73 2.49
N ARG A 26 4.66 -11.84 3.52
CA ARG A 26 3.80 -13.02 3.70
C ARG A 26 2.81 -13.14 2.54
N ALA A 27 2.17 -12.03 2.17
CA ALA A 27 1.26 -12.00 1.02
C ALA A 27 1.98 -12.35 -0.30
N ALA A 28 3.17 -11.81 -0.53
CA ALA A 28 3.99 -12.11 -1.70
C ALA A 28 4.32 -13.60 -1.84
N ARG A 29 4.67 -14.27 -0.72
CA ARG A 29 4.90 -15.73 -0.70
C ARG A 29 3.64 -16.55 -0.99
N ALA A 30 2.46 -15.99 -0.73
CA ALA A 30 1.16 -16.59 -1.04
C ALA A 30 0.62 -16.20 -2.43
N GLY A 31 1.46 -15.67 -3.32
CA GLY A 31 1.09 -15.30 -4.69
C GLY A 31 0.74 -13.81 -4.88
N GLY A 32 0.88 -13.01 -3.83
CA GLY A 32 0.76 -11.56 -3.90
C GLY A 32 1.83 -10.86 -4.74
N ALA A 33 1.73 -9.53 -4.83
CA ALA A 33 2.73 -8.70 -5.48
C ALA A 33 4.07 -8.81 -4.74
N PRO A 34 5.20 -8.98 -5.44
CA PRO A 34 6.51 -8.98 -4.80
C PRO A 34 6.73 -7.68 -4.01
N VAL A 35 7.40 -7.78 -2.88
CA VAL A 35 7.81 -6.65 -2.05
C VAL A 35 9.32 -6.70 -1.84
N VAL A 36 9.97 -5.55 -1.72
CA VAL A 36 11.40 -5.51 -1.44
C VAL A 36 11.72 -6.23 -0.12
N ARG A 37 12.72 -7.11 -0.15
CA ARG A 37 13.13 -7.83 1.05
C ARG A 37 13.83 -6.90 2.04
N LEU A 38 13.34 -6.88 3.26
CA LEU A 38 14.04 -6.32 4.42
C LEU A 38 15.22 -7.23 4.80
N LEU A 39 16.44 -6.71 4.75
CA LEU A 39 17.66 -7.42 5.15
C LEU A 39 17.96 -7.21 6.64
N ARG A 40 17.81 -5.97 7.10
CA ARG A 40 18.11 -5.57 8.47
C ARG A 40 17.30 -4.33 8.83
N ALA A 41 16.79 -4.30 10.06
CA ALA A 41 16.25 -3.11 10.69
C ALA A 41 17.06 -2.77 11.94
N THR A 42 17.31 -1.48 12.15
CA THR A 42 17.76 -0.95 13.44
C THR A 42 16.70 -0.03 14.02
N ALA A 43 16.98 0.69 15.11
CA ALA A 43 16.03 1.67 15.63
C ALA A 43 15.82 2.87 14.70
N THR A 44 16.71 3.15 13.73
CA THR A 44 16.62 4.37 12.89
C THR A 44 17.08 4.14 11.45
N SER A 45 17.20 2.88 11.02
CA SER A 45 17.57 2.53 9.66
C SER A 45 16.98 1.22 9.19
N LEU A 46 16.73 1.13 7.88
CA LEU A 46 16.33 -0.07 7.18
C LEU A 46 17.31 -0.34 6.05
N ASP A 47 17.80 -1.56 5.97
CA ASP A 47 18.56 -2.08 4.85
C ASP A 47 17.65 -3.03 4.06
N THR A 48 17.39 -2.71 2.80
CA THR A 48 16.60 -3.52 1.89
C THR A 48 17.47 -4.08 0.78
N ALA A 49 17.02 -5.18 0.17
CA ALA A 49 17.70 -5.76 -0.98
C ALA A 49 17.73 -4.77 -2.15
N ARG A 50 18.88 -4.63 -2.81
CA ARG A 50 19.00 -3.77 -3.98
C ARG A 50 18.32 -4.41 -5.19
N LEU A 51 17.38 -3.68 -5.79
CA LEU A 51 16.70 -4.06 -7.02
C LEU A 51 17.36 -3.40 -8.24
N SER A 52 17.35 -4.09 -9.38
CA SER A 52 17.82 -3.52 -10.65
C SER A 52 16.65 -2.91 -11.41
N ALA A 53 16.55 -1.59 -11.39
CA ALA A 53 15.46 -0.85 -12.03
C ALA A 53 15.47 -1.03 -13.56
N VAL A 54 14.29 -1.28 -14.12
CA VAL A 54 14.05 -1.41 -15.56
C VAL A 54 12.75 -0.70 -15.93
N THR A 55 12.48 -0.53 -17.22
CA THR A 55 11.21 0.07 -17.68
C THR A 55 10.07 -0.92 -17.52
N ALA A 56 8.91 -0.43 -17.08
CA ALA A 56 7.67 -1.20 -17.06
C ALA A 56 7.35 -1.79 -18.43
N SER A 57 6.77 -2.99 -18.46
CA SER A 57 6.18 -3.58 -19.65
C SER A 57 4.66 -3.75 -19.47
N PRO A 58 3.88 -3.81 -20.56
CA PRO A 58 2.46 -4.06 -20.43
C PRO A 58 2.12 -5.40 -19.75
N ALA A 59 2.89 -6.45 -20.04
CA ALA A 59 2.70 -7.76 -19.41
C ALA A 59 3.03 -7.74 -17.89
N ALA A 60 4.07 -7.01 -17.49
CA ALA A 60 4.41 -6.84 -16.07
C ALA A 60 3.33 -6.06 -15.32
N ALA A 61 2.69 -5.08 -15.96
CA ALA A 61 1.57 -4.33 -15.38
C ALA A 61 0.33 -5.21 -15.17
N GLU A 62 0.02 -6.09 -16.13
CA GLU A 62 -1.07 -7.07 -15.98
C GLU A 62 -0.77 -8.10 -14.88
N GLU A 63 0.47 -8.61 -14.81
CA GLU A 63 0.90 -9.49 -13.72
C GLU A 63 0.79 -8.77 -12.36
N PHE A 64 1.25 -7.53 -12.27
CA PHE A 64 1.16 -6.72 -11.07
C PHE A 64 -0.30 -6.54 -10.62
N GLY A 65 -1.23 -6.23 -11.54
CA GLY A 65 -2.65 -6.10 -11.21
C GLY A 65 -3.25 -7.37 -10.60
N ARG A 66 -3.02 -8.54 -11.22
CA ARG A 66 -3.48 -9.84 -10.68
C ARG A 66 -2.89 -10.14 -9.31
N ARG A 67 -1.60 -9.91 -9.14
CA ARG A 67 -0.89 -10.15 -7.88
C ARG A 67 -1.30 -9.18 -6.78
N LEU A 68 -1.62 -7.94 -7.11
CA LEU A 68 -2.13 -6.96 -6.15
C LEU A 68 -3.50 -7.39 -5.59
N ALA A 69 -4.38 -7.95 -6.43
CA ALA A 69 -5.63 -8.55 -5.96
C ALA A 69 -5.40 -9.70 -4.95
N ALA A 70 -4.39 -10.54 -5.20
CA ALA A 70 -3.98 -11.58 -4.24
C ALA A 70 -3.38 -10.99 -2.95
N THR A 71 -2.62 -9.90 -3.04
CA THR A 71 -2.15 -9.16 -1.85
C THR A 71 -3.33 -8.65 -1.02
N HIS A 72 -4.30 -7.99 -1.64
CA HIS A 72 -5.46 -7.43 -0.94
C HIS A 72 -6.30 -8.51 -0.24
N ALA A 73 -6.45 -9.68 -0.85
CA ALA A 73 -7.17 -10.82 -0.29
C ALA A 73 -6.42 -11.57 0.82
N PHE A 74 -5.12 -11.29 1.03
CA PHE A 74 -4.31 -12.04 1.96
C PHE A 74 -4.70 -11.77 3.43
N CYS A 75 -5.39 -12.72 4.03
CA CYS A 75 -5.72 -12.72 5.46
C CYS A 75 -5.81 -14.16 6.00
N PRO A 76 -4.67 -14.82 6.30
CA PRO A 76 -4.70 -16.18 6.85
C PRO A 76 -5.35 -16.24 8.24
N GLU A 77 -5.42 -15.12 8.96
CA GLU A 77 -6.10 -15.01 10.25
C GLU A 77 -7.64 -15.00 10.14
N GLY A 78 -8.19 -14.86 8.92
CA GLY A 78 -9.62 -14.92 8.65
C GLY A 78 -10.43 -13.69 9.07
N SER A 79 -9.80 -12.68 9.69
CA SER A 79 -10.43 -11.39 9.98
C SER A 79 -9.41 -10.25 9.86
N ARG A 80 -9.86 -9.14 9.26
CA ARG A 80 -9.10 -7.89 9.20
C ARG A 80 -10.07 -6.73 9.21
N VAL A 81 -9.81 -5.75 10.06
CA VAL A 81 -10.65 -4.54 10.21
C VAL A 81 -10.00 -3.31 9.58
N PHE A 82 -10.78 -2.28 9.30
CA PHE A 82 -10.26 -1.01 8.79
C PHE A 82 -9.33 -0.33 9.80
N GLY A 83 -8.18 0.14 9.32
CA GLY A 83 -7.12 0.72 10.13
C GLY A 83 -6.24 -0.30 10.85
N GLN A 84 -6.48 -1.61 10.70
CA GLN A 84 -5.73 -2.63 11.43
C GLN A 84 -4.23 -2.51 11.15
N ALA A 85 -3.44 -2.37 12.21
CA ALA A 85 -2.00 -2.25 12.14
C ALA A 85 -1.35 -3.55 11.64
N PRO A 86 -0.17 -3.45 10.99
CA PRO A 86 0.67 -4.61 10.73
C PRO A 86 1.01 -5.35 12.03
N ALA A 87 1.21 -6.67 11.94
CA ALA A 87 1.39 -7.53 13.12
C ALA A 87 2.54 -7.06 14.05
N GLY A 88 3.63 -6.54 13.48
CA GLY A 88 4.78 -6.03 14.23
C GLY A 88 4.53 -4.73 15.02
N LEU A 89 3.35 -4.09 14.87
CA LEU A 89 2.94 -2.91 15.63
C LEU A 89 1.86 -3.20 16.67
N VAL A 90 1.42 -4.45 16.79
CA VAL A 90 0.38 -4.88 17.74
C VAL A 90 1.04 -5.55 18.93
N ASN A 91 0.75 -5.05 20.12
CA ASN A 91 1.22 -5.61 21.39
C ASN A 91 0.43 -6.89 21.74
N ALA A 92 0.95 -7.66 22.70
CA ALA A 92 0.32 -8.92 23.14
C ALA A 92 -1.10 -8.74 23.74
N ASP A 93 -1.42 -7.54 24.23
CA ASP A 93 -2.74 -7.17 24.74
C ASP A 93 -3.70 -6.69 23.62
N GLY A 94 -3.25 -6.68 22.37
CA GLY A 94 -4.01 -6.25 21.20
C GLY A 94 -3.93 -4.76 20.91
N ALA A 95 -3.25 -3.95 21.74
CA ALA A 95 -3.09 -2.53 21.47
C ALA A 95 -2.12 -2.29 20.30
N ALA A 96 -2.51 -1.44 19.35
CA ALA A 96 -1.68 -1.06 18.22
C ALA A 96 -0.94 0.26 18.47
N SER A 97 0.28 0.35 17.94
CA SER A 97 0.98 1.63 17.77
C SER A 97 0.62 2.27 16.43
N ASP A 98 0.54 3.61 16.40
CA ASP A 98 0.33 4.35 15.16
C ASP A 98 1.49 4.18 14.17
N GLY A 99 1.14 4.15 12.90
CA GLY A 99 2.09 4.12 11.80
C GLY A 99 2.48 5.53 11.35
N VAL A 100 3.13 5.60 10.20
CA VAL A 100 3.40 6.86 9.50
C VAL A 100 3.18 6.70 8.00
N MET A 101 2.80 7.78 7.35
CA MET A 101 2.80 7.92 5.89
C MET A 101 3.70 9.12 5.55
N GLY A 102 4.92 8.83 5.07
CA GLY A 102 5.99 9.82 5.04
C GLY A 102 6.32 10.34 6.45
N ALA A 103 6.11 11.63 6.69
CA ALA A 103 6.28 12.25 8.01
C ALA A 103 4.96 12.45 8.78
N ALA A 104 3.82 12.14 8.17
CA ALA A 104 2.51 12.30 8.80
C ALA A 104 2.19 11.09 9.68
N ALA A 105 1.58 11.32 10.84
CA ALA A 105 1.05 10.25 11.67
C ALA A 105 -0.05 9.50 10.91
N LEU A 106 -0.08 8.18 11.03
CA LEU A 106 -1.13 7.33 10.47
C LEU A 106 -1.83 6.61 11.62
N PRO A 107 -3.04 7.04 12.01
CA PRO A 107 -3.81 6.37 13.06
C PRO A 107 -4.09 4.91 12.68
N LEU A 108 -3.74 3.98 13.57
CA LEU A 108 -3.93 2.54 13.40
C LEU A 108 -4.64 1.92 14.62
N VAL A 109 -5.31 0.79 14.38
CA VAL A 109 -6.04 0.05 15.42
C VAL A 109 -5.56 -1.39 15.54
N GLY A 110 -5.80 -1.98 16.70
CA GLY A 110 -5.64 -3.41 16.90
C GLY A 110 -6.70 -4.22 16.12
N PRO A 111 -6.56 -5.56 16.07
CA PRO A 111 -7.58 -6.42 15.50
C PRO A 111 -8.90 -6.35 16.28
N GLY A 112 -10.01 -6.68 15.61
CA GLY A 112 -11.32 -6.90 16.26
C GLY A 112 -12.22 -5.67 16.44
N LEU A 113 -11.72 -4.45 16.24
CA LEU A 113 -12.54 -3.22 16.25
C LEU A 113 -13.04 -2.91 14.84
N SER A 114 -14.16 -3.50 14.44
CA SER A 114 -14.77 -3.22 13.14
C SER A 114 -15.57 -1.91 13.16
N ARG A 115 -15.40 -1.11 12.10
CA ARG A 115 -16.17 0.09 11.77
C ARG A 115 -16.60 -0.04 10.32
N ARG A 116 -17.62 0.70 9.90
CA ARG A 116 -17.91 0.85 8.46
C ARG A 116 -16.82 1.68 7.78
N PHE A 117 -16.67 1.51 6.46
CA PHE A 117 -15.60 2.15 5.70
C PHE A 117 -15.66 3.67 5.83
N GLY A 118 -16.82 4.28 5.63
CA GLY A 118 -16.99 5.73 5.64
C GLY A 118 -16.66 6.36 6.99
N GLU A 119 -17.05 5.73 8.11
CA GLU A 119 -16.67 6.16 9.45
C GLU A 119 -15.14 6.13 9.63
N PHE A 120 -14.50 5.01 9.30
CA PHE A 120 -13.04 4.89 9.34
C PHE A 120 -12.35 5.94 8.45
N TYR A 121 -12.83 6.11 7.23
CA TYR A 121 -12.19 6.98 6.24
C TYR A 121 -12.29 8.45 6.66
N ALA A 122 -13.46 8.88 7.14
CA ALA A 122 -13.65 10.22 7.67
C ALA A 122 -12.73 10.48 8.88
N GLN A 123 -12.83 9.63 9.92
CA GLN A 123 -12.20 9.88 11.21
C GLN A 123 -10.69 9.66 11.21
N ASP A 124 -10.18 8.72 10.40
CA ASP A 124 -8.78 8.30 10.48
C ASP A 124 -7.99 8.62 9.21
N ARG A 125 -8.65 8.95 8.09
CA ARG A 125 -7.99 9.20 6.80
C ARG A 125 -8.21 10.61 6.25
N LEU A 126 -9.17 11.37 6.77
CA LEU A 126 -9.41 12.76 6.35
C LEU A 126 -9.21 13.76 7.49
N LEU A 127 -10.06 13.69 8.51
CA LEU A 127 -10.14 14.73 9.55
C LEU A 127 -8.82 14.98 10.33
N PRO A 128 -7.98 13.98 10.63
CA PRO A 128 -6.72 14.22 11.34
C PRO A 128 -5.79 15.16 10.56
N TYR A 129 -5.75 15.03 9.23
CA TYR A 129 -4.86 15.80 8.37
C TYR A 129 -5.41 17.20 8.07
N LEU A 130 -6.73 17.41 8.20
CA LEU A 130 -7.36 18.71 8.03
C LEU A 130 -6.83 19.72 9.05
N VAL A 131 -6.49 19.28 10.26
CA VAL A 131 -5.92 20.15 11.30
C VAL A 131 -4.63 20.80 10.83
N ASP A 132 -3.68 20.00 10.33
CA ASP A 132 -2.39 20.48 9.85
C ASP A 132 -2.51 21.25 8.52
N ALA A 133 -3.39 20.81 7.62
CA ALA A 133 -3.67 21.51 6.36
C ALA A 133 -4.29 22.91 6.58
N ARG A 134 -5.11 23.08 7.63
CA ARG A 134 -5.59 24.39 8.05
C ARG A 134 -4.48 25.22 8.69
N ARG A 135 -3.70 24.61 9.58
CA ARG A 135 -2.60 25.28 10.29
C ARG A 135 -1.56 25.84 9.33
N ASN A 136 -1.23 25.10 8.27
CA ASN A 136 -0.27 25.53 7.26
C ASN A 136 -0.89 26.44 6.17
N GLY A 137 -2.19 26.70 6.22
CA GLY A 137 -2.91 27.60 5.33
C GLY A 137 -3.24 27.01 3.94
N SER A 138 -2.98 25.73 3.68
CA SER A 138 -3.30 25.10 2.40
C SER A 138 -4.80 24.87 2.20
N ILE A 139 -5.55 24.70 3.28
CA ILE A 139 -7.01 24.58 3.27
C ILE A 139 -7.62 25.68 4.14
N GLY A 140 -8.35 26.60 3.51
CA GLY A 140 -9.07 27.68 4.18
C GLY A 140 -10.42 27.24 4.78
N ALA A 141 -11.16 28.20 5.35
CA ALA A 141 -12.45 27.94 6.00
C ALA A 141 -13.50 27.32 5.06
N GLU A 142 -13.59 27.78 3.82
CA GLU A 142 -14.54 27.22 2.84
C GLU A 142 -14.20 25.76 2.49
N GLY A 143 -12.91 25.46 2.27
CA GLY A 143 -12.44 24.10 2.01
C GLY A 143 -12.59 23.17 3.21
N THR A 144 -12.43 23.70 4.42
CA THR A 144 -12.72 23.00 5.68
C THR A 144 -14.18 22.56 5.72
N ALA A 145 -15.11 23.47 5.44
CA ALA A 145 -16.54 23.16 5.43
C ALA A 145 -16.92 22.12 4.35
N VAL A 146 -16.23 22.10 3.21
CA VAL A 146 -16.39 21.05 2.19
C VAL A 146 -15.99 19.68 2.74
N LEU A 147 -14.82 19.58 3.37
CA LEU A 147 -14.32 18.32 3.91
C LEU A 147 -15.12 17.82 5.13
N GLU A 148 -15.60 18.73 5.98
CA GLU A 148 -16.48 18.39 7.11
C GLU A 148 -17.83 17.84 6.60
N ARG A 149 -18.46 18.48 5.60
CA ARG A 149 -19.67 17.93 4.97
C ARG A 149 -19.44 16.57 4.32
N LEU A 150 -18.31 16.39 3.64
CA LEU A 150 -17.96 15.09 3.08
C LEU A 150 -17.76 14.04 4.19
N ALA A 151 -17.13 14.41 5.30
CA ALA A 151 -16.95 13.53 6.45
C ALA A 151 -18.30 13.12 7.07
N GLU A 152 -19.29 14.02 7.13
CA GLU A 152 -20.67 13.68 7.53
C GLU A 152 -21.29 12.63 6.61
N ARG A 153 -21.28 12.84 5.29
CA ARG A 153 -21.82 11.89 4.30
C ARG A 153 -21.11 10.53 4.35
N LEU A 154 -19.79 10.53 4.56
CA LEU A 154 -19.00 9.32 4.81
C LEU A 154 -19.43 8.61 6.10
N ASN A 155 -19.60 9.34 7.20
CA ASN A 155 -20.08 8.78 8.45
C ASN A 155 -21.48 8.17 8.30
N ASP A 156 -22.33 8.73 7.44
CA ASP A 156 -23.67 8.18 7.13
C ASP A 156 -23.63 6.94 6.21
N GLY A 157 -22.45 6.56 5.70
CA GLY A 157 -22.24 5.37 4.90
C GLY A 157 -22.61 5.53 3.42
N GLU A 158 -22.81 6.76 2.94
CA GLU A 158 -23.23 7.02 1.55
C GLU A 158 -22.24 6.49 0.49
N PHE A 159 -20.98 6.32 0.87
CA PHE A 159 -19.91 5.84 0.01
C PHE A 159 -19.35 4.47 0.42
N ASP A 160 -20.03 3.77 1.34
CA ASP A 160 -19.66 2.41 1.67
C ASP A 160 -19.88 1.51 0.46
N ALA A 161 -18.87 0.69 0.15
CA ALA A 161 -18.90 -0.26 -0.94
C ALA A 161 -18.38 -1.62 -0.46
N PRO A 162 -18.85 -2.73 -1.06
CA PRO A 162 -18.23 -4.02 -0.85
C PRO A 162 -16.77 -4.00 -1.30
N GLN A 163 -15.93 -4.76 -0.61
CA GLN A 163 -14.59 -5.06 -1.08
C GLN A 163 -14.63 -5.81 -2.42
N PRO A 164 -13.52 -5.82 -3.18
CA PRO A 164 -13.38 -6.67 -4.36
C PRO A 164 -13.61 -8.14 -4.03
N ALA A 165 -14.13 -8.90 -5.00
CA ALA A 165 -14.73 -10.22 -4.76
C ALA A 165 -13.80 -11.25 -4.06
N SER A 166 -12.48 -11.13 -4.20
CA SER A 166 -11.51 -12.02 -3.54
C SER A 166 -11.24 -11.69 -2.08
N VAL A 167 -11.62 -10.51 -1.59
CA VAL A 167 -11.41 -10.07 -0.21
C VAL A 167 -12.59 -10.52 0.65
N SER A 168 -12.34 -11.46 1.55
CA SER A 168 -13.37 -12.08 2.41
C SER A 168 -13.48 -11.46 3.81
N THR A 169 -12.84 -10.31 4.04
CA THR A 169 -12.77 -9.61 5.33
C THR A 169 -13.25 -8.17 5.16
N ASP A 170 -13.56 -7.48 6.27
CA ASP A 170 -13.99 -6.07 6.22
C ASP A 170 -12.94 -5.18 5.52
N ALA A 171 -11.66 -5.45 5.78
CA ALA A 171 -10.54 -4.74 5.19
C ALA A 171 -9.62 -5.65 4.37
N ALA A 172 -9.07 -5.11 3.29
CA ALA A 172 -7.95 -5.67 2.53
C ALA A 172 -6.60 -5.35 3.19
N LEU A 173 -5.58 -6.16 2.93
CA LEU A 173 -4.19 -5.79 3.26
C LEU A 173 -3.70 -4.76 2.23
N LEU A 174 -3.56 -3.50 2.64
CA LEU A 174 -3.07 -2.43 1.77
C LEU A 174 -1.56 -2.26 1.88
N HIS A 175 -0.95 -1.84 0.78
CA HIS A 175 0.33 -1.15 0.79
C HIS A 175 0.22 0.21 1.49
N GLY A 176 -0.87 0.96 1.26
CA GLY A 176 -1.25 2.17 2.00
C GLY A 176 -0.64 3.48 1.48
N ASP A 177 0.45 3.40 0.73
CA ASP A 177 1.07 4.51 -0.03
C ASP A 177 1.44 4.09 -1.47
N LEU A 178 0.50 3.47 -2.18
CA LEU A 178 0.75 2.84 -3.49
C LEU A 178 0.62 3.82 -4.67
N TRP A 179 1.38 4.91 -4.64
CA TRP A 179 1.54 5.74 -5.84
C TRP A 179 2.59 5.16 -6.80
N ALA A 180 2.67 5.68 -8.02
CA ALA A 180 3.53 5.16 -9.08
C ALA A 180 5.02 5.01 -8.68
N GLY A 181 5.53 5.88 -7.79
CA GLY A 181 6.91 5.83 -7.30
C GLY A 181 7.20 4.66 -6.36
N ASN A 182 6.18 4.11 -5.71
CA ASN A 182 6.29 2.97 -4.79
C ASN A 182 6.04 1.62 -5.48
N VAL A 183 5.88 1.63 -6.81
CA VAL A 183 5.97 0.44 -7.67
C VAL A 183 7.29 0.46 -8.41
N MET A 184 8.28 -0.24 -7.89
CA MET A 184 9.57 -0.37 -8.54
C MET A 184 9.53 -1.47 -9.60
N TRP A 185 9.60 -1.08 -10.87
CA TRP A 185 9.77 -2.02 -11.98
C TRP A 185 11.22 -2.52 -11.99
N ALA A 186 11.39 -3.82 -11.73
CA ALA A 186 12.70 -4.44 -11.60
C ALA A 186 12.87 -5.63 -12.56
N SER A 187 14.12 -5.95 -12.91
CA SER A 187 14.40 -7.22 -13.58
C SER A 187 13.96 -8.38 -12.68
N ARG A 188 13.30 -9.38 -13.25
CA ARG A 188 12.79 -10.53 -12.48
C ARG A 188 13.92 -11.25 -11.77
N GLU A 189 15.05 -11.48 -12.45
CA GLU A 189 16.27 -12.04 -11.85
C GLU A 189 16.67 -11.27 -10.58
N SER A 190 16.72 -9.93 -10.64
CA SER A 190 17.07 -9.14 -9.45
C SER A 190 16.04 -9.24 -8.33
N ALA A 191 14.75 -9.37 -8.66
CA ALA A 191 13.69 -9.51 -7.67
C ALA A 191 13.72 -10.91 -7.02
N GLU A 192 14.02 -11.96 -7.79
CA GLU A 192 14.18 -13.34 -7.32
C GLU A 192 15.41 -13.46 -6.41
N ILE A 193 16.58 -12.97 -6.83
CA ILE A 193 17.80 -12.91 -6.00
C ILE A 193 17.53 -12.07 -4.73
N ALA A 194 16.83 -10.95 -4.88
CA ALA A 194 16.41 -10.13 -3.76
C ALA A 194 15.43 -10.84 -2.84
N ALA A 195 14.70 -11.87 -3.27
CA ALA A 195 13.82 -12.68 -2.42
C ALA A 195 14.53 -13.87 -1.77
N GLU A 196 15.47 -14.52 -2.47
CA GLU A 196 16.10 -15.80 -2.10
C GLU A 196 17.25 -15.71 -1.09
N GLY A 197 17.84 -14.53 -0.86
CA GLY A 197 19.08 -14.36 -0.09
C GLY A 197 19.04 -14.65 1.41
N LEU A 198 18.16 -15.55 1.89
CA LEU A 198 18.27 -16.25 3.17
C LEU A 198 18.05 -17.78 3.08
N ALA A 199 17.56 -18.33 1.97
CA ALA A 199 17.45 -19.79 1.80
C ALA A 199 18.83 -20.46 1.90
N ALA A 200 19.88 -19.80 1.40
CA ALA A 200 21.26 -20.26 1.50
C ALA A 200 21.88 -20.20 2.92
N ALA A 201 21.23 -19.53 3.88
CA ALA A 201 21.68 -19.52 5.28
C ALA A 201 20.99 -20.61 6.13
N GLU A 202 19.81 -21.07 5.73
CA GLU A 202 19.08 -22.17 6.38
C GLU A 202 19.38 -23.53 5.72
N GLU A 203 19.59 -23.60 4.39
CA GLU A 203 19.95 -24.86 3.69
C GLU A 203 21.44 -25.23 3.81
N ALA A 204 22.32 -24.30 4.21
CA ALA A 204 23.71 -24.65 4.52
C ALA A 204 23.88 -25.51 5.80
N ALA A 205 22.78 -25.80 6.50
CA ALA A 205 22.74 -26.74 7.62
C ALA A 205 22.38 -28.18 7.22
N GLU A 206 21.82 -28.44 6.02
CA GLU A 206 21.50 -29.81 5.58
C GLU A 206 21.64 -29.99 4.05
N GLY A 207 22.65 -30.77 3.64
CA GLY A 207 22.52 -31.68 2.50
C GLY A 207 22.84 -31.14 1.10
N LEU A 208 23.98 -31.60 0.56
CA LEU A 208 24.37 -31.45 -0.84
C LEU A 208 23.39 -32.14 -1.81
N GLY A 209 22.87 -31.38 -2.78
CA GLY A 209 22.15 -31.92 -3.95
C GLY A 209 22.13 -30.91 -5.10
N VAL A 210 22.82 -31.22 -6.20
CA VAL A 210 22.93 -30.36 -7.39
C VAL A 210 21.69 -30.52 -8.26
N ALA A 211 20.99 -29.43 -8.58
CA ALA A 211 19.91 -29.41 -9.57
C ALA A 211 20.31 -28.58 -10.81
N GLU A 212 20.13 -29.19 -11.98
CA GLU A 212 20.41 -28.62 -13.31
C GLU A 212 19.47 -27.45 -13.65
N LYS A 213 20.04 -26.35 -14.14
CA LYS A 213 19.29 -25.22 -14.72
C LYS A 213 18.89 -25.55 -16.16
N THR A 214 17.64 -25.94 -16.38
CA THR A 214 17.02 -25.94 -17.71
C THR A 214 16.51 -24.54 -18.04
N GLY A 215 17.39 -23.72 -18.63
CA GLY A 215 17.04 -22.36 -19.08
C GLY A 215 16.29 -22.38 -20.42
N SER A 216 14.97 -22.27 -20.39
CA SER A 216 14.19 -21.83 -21.55
C SER A 216 14.46 -20.33 -21.77
N ALA A 217 14.84 -19.95 -22.99
CA ALA A 217 15.15 -18.57 -23.37
C ALA A 217 13.88 -17.70 -23.33
N ARG A 218 13.53 -17.21 -22.14
CA ARG A 218 12.50 -16.16 -21.99
C ARG A 218 13.00 -14.89 -22.65
N ASN A 219 12.13 -14.26 -23.42
CA ASN A 219 12.38 -12.99 -24.08
C ASN A 219 12.77 -11.94 -23.03
N ARG A 220 13.95 -11.33 -23.14
CA ARG A 220 14.50 -10.37 -22.14
C ARG A 220 13.58 -9.16 -21.87
N ARG A 221 12.62 -8.86 -22.76
CA ARG A 221 11.62 -7.78 -22.57
C ARG A 221 10.48 -8.18 -21.62
N ASP A 222 10.27 -9.47 -21.38
CA ASP A 222 9.23 -10.01 -20.51
C ASP A 222 9.76 -10.34 -19.10
N ASP A 223 11.03 -10.01 -18.84
CA ASP A 223 11.70 -10.26 -17.57
C ASP A 223 11.59 -9.07 -16.59
N VAL A 224 10.40 -8.46 -16.53
CA VAL A 224 10.10 -7.31 -15.68
C VAL A 224 9.02 -7.70 -14.67
N VAL A 225 9.13 -7.21 -13.44
CA VAL A 225 8.13 -7.38 -12.40
C VAL A 225 7.96 -6.09 -11.60
N GLY A 226 6.73 -5.79 -11.18
CA GLY A 226 6.44 -4.70 -10.26
C GLY A 226 6.69 -5.13 -8.82
N VAL A 227 7.59 -4.45 -8.12
CA VAL A 227 7.96 -4.72 -6.73
C VAL A 227 7.51 -3.57 -5.84
N LEU A 228 6.77 -3.87 -4.78
CA LEU A 228 6.32 -2.91 -3.77
C LEU A 228 7.49 -2.43 -2.90
N ILE A 229 7.56 -1.13 -2.66
CA ILE A 229 8.55 -0.49 -1.77
C ILE A 229 7.89 0.59 -0.92
N ASP A 230 8.50 0.90 0.23
CA ASP A 230 8.12 2.02 1.10
C ASP A 230 6.64 2.00 1.56
N PRO A 231 6.16 0.90 2.17
CA PRO A 231 4.75 0.78 2.55
C PRO A 231 4.37 1.61 3.78
N ALA A 232 3.14 2.11 3.76
CA ALA A 232 2.38 2.54 4.94
C ALA A 232 1.29 1.50 5.24
N CYS A 233 1.71 0.23 5.36
CA CYS A 233 0.83 -0.95 5.35
C CYS A 233 -0.20 -0.94 6.48
N HIS A 234 -1.47 -1.27 6.15
CA HIS A 234 -2.56 -1.41 7.12
C HIS A 234 -3.79 -2.07 6.48
N GLY A 235 -4.80 -2.40 7.30
CA GLY A 235 -6.13 -2.80 6.82
C GLY A 235 -6.90 -1.62 6.22
N GLY A 236 -7.40 -1.73 5.00
CA GLY A 236 -8.21 -0.68 4.37
C GLY A 236 -9.12 -1.15 3.25
N HIS A 237 -9.72 -0.22 2.50
CA HIS A 237 -10.48 -0.57 1.28
C HIS A 237 -9.53 -0.71 0.09
N ALA A 238 -9.60 -1.83 -0.63
CA ALA A 238 -8.69 -2.14 -1.74
C ALA A 238 -8.67 -1.08 -2.86
N GLU A 239 -9.80 -0.40 -3.10
CA GLU A 239 -9.88 0.72 -4.04
C GLU A 239 -8.93 1.88 -3.67
N SER A 240 -8.47 1.97 -2.42
CA SER A 240 -7.53 3.01 -1.97
C SER A 240 -6.16 2.87 -2.60
N ASP A 241 -5.58 1.66 -2.60
CA ASP A 241 -4.30 1.39 -3.25
C ASP A 241 -4.40 1.58 -4.77
N LEU A 242 -5.49 1.11 -5.39
CA LEU A 242 -5.74 1.31 -6.81
C LEU A 242 -5.83 2.80 -7.16
N ALA A 243 -6.61 3.56 -6.39
CA ALA A 243 -6.77 4.99 -6.58
C ALA A 243 -5.43 5.75 -6.44
N GLN A 244 -4.55 5.35 -5.51
CA GLN A 244 -3.26 6.00 -5.32
C GLN A 244 -2.33 5.85 -6.53
N LEU A 245 -2.40 4.75 -7.29
CA LEU A 245 -1.61 4.54 -8.53
C LEU A 245 -1.83 5.65 -9.56
N THR A 246 -2.97 6.33 -9.51
CA THR A 246 -3.37 7.34 -10.49
C THR A 246 -2.98 8.78 -10.11
N VAL A 247 -2.56 9.05 -8.87
CA VAL A 247 -2.25 10.41 -8.40
C VAL A 247 -1.06 11.03 -9.15
N PHE A 248 -0.09 10.20 -9.53
CA PHE A 248 1.06 10.60 -10.35
C PHE A 248 1.21 9.80 -11.65
N GLY A 249 0.17 9.03 -12.02
CA GLY A 249 0.09 8.27 -13.27
C GLY A 249 1.05 7.07 -13.33
N ALA A 250 0.65 5.93 -12.79
CA ALA A 250 1.38 4.68 -12.98
C ALA A 250 1.40 4.27 -14.48
N PRO A 251 2.52 3.74 -14.98
CA PRO A 251 2.59 3.24 -16.35
C PRO A 251 1.61 2.08 -16.54
N PHE A 252 0.88 2.10 -17.66
CA PHE A 252 -0.12 1.08 -18.01
C PHE A 252 -1.22 0.88 -16.96
N VAL A 253 -1.62 1.94 -16.24
CA VAL A 253 -2.63 1.84 -15.16
C VAL A 253 -3.93 1.16 -15.58
N ASP A 254 -4.41 1.39 -16.81
CA ASP A 254 -5.62 0.73 -17.33
C ASP A 254 -5.46 -0.80 -17.41
N ARG A 255 -4.24 -1.28 -17.71
CA ARG A 255 -3.94 -2.72 -17.73
C ARG A 255 -3.83 -3.29 -16.32
N ILE A 256 -3.25 -2.54 -15.38
CA ILE A 256 -3.25 -2.91 -13.96
C ILE A 256 -4.69 -3.08 -13.49
N TYR A 257 -5.56 -2.10 -13.79
CA TYR A 257 -6.97 -2.13 -13.42
C TYR A 257 -7.74 -3.28 -14.08
N SER A 258 -7.56 -3.52 -15.38
CA SER A 258 -8.21 -4.64 -16.06
C SER A 258 -7.82 -5.98 -15.44
N ALA A 259 -6.52 -6.22 -15.28
CA ALA A 259 -6.01 -7.48 -14.77
C ALA A 259 -6.34 -7.69 -13.29
N TYR A 260 -6.38 -6.62 -12.49
CA TYR A 260 -6.89 -6.65 -11.12
C TYR A 260 -8.36 -7.05 -11.12
N ASN A 261 -9.20 -6.36 -11.90
CA ASN A 261 -10.65 -6.57 -11.94
C ASN A 261 -11.03 -7.95 -12.50
N GLU A 262 -10.22 -8.52 -13.39
CA GLU A 262 -10.38 -9.91 -13.85
C GLU A 262 -10.12 -10.93 -12.73
N ALA A 263 -9.10 -10.69 -11.89
CA ALA A 263 -8.76 -11.60 -10.79
C ALA A 263 -9.66 -11.41 -9.56
N SER A 264 -10.11 -10.19 -9.32
CA SER A 264 -10.97 -9.82 -8.21
C SER A 264 -11.87 -8.66 -8.64
N PRO A 265 -13.05 -8.98 -9.19
CA PRO A 265 -14.02 -7.98 -9.63
C PRO A 265 -14.26 -6.91 -8.57
N LEU A 266 -14.09 -5.66 -8.98
CA LEU A 266 -14.41 -4.47 -8.21
C LEU A 266 -15.93 -4.29 -8.16
N ALA A 267 -16.43 -3.71 -7.08
CA ALA A 267 -17.85 -3.45 -6.94
C ALA A 267 -18.34 -2.43 -7.98
N ASP A 268 -19.61 -2.51 -8.35
CA ASP A 268 -20.24 -1.54 -9.26
C ASP A 268 -20.03 -0.10 -8.76
N GLY A 269 -19.83 0.84 -9.69
CA GLY A 269 -19.58 2.24 -9.37
C GLY A 269 -18.16 2.56 -8.85
N TRP A 270 -17.21 1.61 -8.90
CA TRP A 270 -15.85 1.85 -8.39
C TRP A 270 -15.13 3.00 -9.11
N ARG A 271 -15.41 3.23 -10.40
CA ARG A 271 -14.78 4.31 -11.18
C ARG A 271 -15.14 5.68 -10.63
N GLU A 272 -16.38 5.84 -10.18
CA GLU A 272 -16.93 7.02 -9.54
C GLU A 272 -16.32 7.26 -8.15
N ARG A 273 -15.88 6.18 -7.47
CA ARG A 273 -15.23 6.24 -6.15
C ARG A 273 -13.71 6.45 -6.20
N VAL A 274 -13.05 6.32 -7.36
CA VAL A 274 -11.60 6.52 -7.47
C VAL A 274 -11.17 7.88 -6.89
N GLY A 275 -11.90 8.95 -7.19
CA GLY A 275 -11.62 10.28 -6.66
C GLY A 275 -11.69 10.35 -5.14
N LEU A 276 -12.73 9.75 -4.55
CA LEU A 276 -12.94 9.66 -3.10
C LEU A 276 -11.74 8.97 -2.44
N HIS A 277 -11.33 7.83 -2.97
CA HIS A 277 -10.22 7.05 -2.43
C HIS A 277 -8.84 7.75 -2.54
N ARG A 278 -8.67 8.70 -3.48
CA ARG A 278 -7.46 9.54 -3.58
C ARG A 278 -7.38 10.60 -2.48
N LEU A 279 -8.49 10.97 -1.84
CA LEU A 279 -8.50 12.10 -0.91
C LEU A 279 -7.52 11.92 0.25
N HIS A 280 -7.35 10.70 0.77
CA HIS A 280 -6.38 10.42 1.83
C HIS A 280 -4.95 10.85 1.46
N ILE A 281 -4.43 10.42 0.30
CA ILE A 281 -3.07 10.80 -0.08
C ILE A 281 -2.99 12.29 -0.41
N LEU A 282 -4.02 12.89 -1.01
CA LEU A 282 -4.07 14.32 -1.29
C LEU A 282 -4.05 15.17 -0.02
N ILE A 283 -4.84 14.81 1.00
CA ILE A 283 -4.90 15.57 2.24
C ILE A 283 -3.64 15.38 3.09
N VAL A 284 -3.00 14.20 3.04
CA VAL A 284 -1.65 14.00 3.63
C VAL A 284 -0.64 14.95 2.97
N HIS A 285 -0.66 15.07 1.63
CA HIS A 285 0.22 16.01 0.93
C HIS A 285 -0.11 17.48 1.25
N ALA A 286 -1.40 17.82 1.39
CA ALA A 286 -1.82 19.15 1.83
C ALA A 286 -1.32 19.46 3.25
N ALA A 287 -1.38 18.51 4.18
CA ALA A 287 -0.88 18.65 5.55
C ALA A 287 0.66 18.81 5.60
N LEU A 288 1.40 18.04 4.80
CA LEU A 288 2.87 18.03 4.85
C LEU A 288 3.53 19.13 4.02
N PHE A 289 3.02 19.39 2.81
CA PHE A 289 3.68 20.24 1.81
C PHE A 289 2.88 21.51 1.48
N GLY A 290 1.59 21.53 1.82
CA GLY A 290 0.70 22.64 1.54
C GLY A 290 0.58 22.95 0.04
N GLY A 291 0.58 24.25 -0.30
CA GLY A 291 0.55 24.70 -1.68
C GLY A 291 -0.67 24.22 -2.48
N GLY A 292 -0.44 23.75 -3.70
CA GLY A 292 -1.51 23.33 -4.63
C GLY A 292 -2.32 22.11 -4.17
N TYR A 293 -1.78 21.29 -3.26
CA TYR A 293 -2.44 20.07 -2.78
C TYR A 293 -3.71 20.36 -1.98
N GLY A 294 -3.76 21.47 -1.25
CA GLY A 294 -4.96 21.87 -0.52
C GLY A 294 -6.13 22.17 -1.47
N ARG A 295 -5.88 22.92 -2.55
CA ARG A 295 -6.89 23.18 -3.59
C ARG A 295 -7.33 21.89 -4.28
N GLN A 296 -6.39 21.03 -4.67
CA GLN A 296 -6.71 19.74 -5.30
C GLN A 296 -7.58 18.86 -4.39
N THR A 297 -7.27 18.79 -3.10
CA THR A 297 -8.05 18.03 -2.11
C THR A 297 -9.48 18.55 -2.04
N VAL A 298 -9.66 19.86 -1.96
CA VAL A 298 -11.00 20.48 -1.89
C VAL A 298 -11.78 20.30 -3.18
N ASP A 299 -11.13 20.47 -4.34
CA ASP A 299 -11.78 20.31 -5.65
C ASP A 299 -12.24 18.86 -5.89
N GLU A 300 -11.44 17.88 -5.45
CA GLU A 300 -11.82 16.47 -5.51
C GLU A 300 -12.97 16.18 -4.52
N ALA A 301 -12.90 16.69 -3.29
CA ALA A 301 -13.96 16.53 -2.29
C ALA A 301 -15.30 17.14 -2.72
N ARG A 302 -15.27 18.26 -3.48
CA ARG A 302 -16.48 18.91 -4.01
C ARG A 302 -17.31 18.03 -4.94
N ARG A 303 -16.72 16.97 -5.53
CA ARG A 303 -17.45 16.03 -6.39
C ARG A 303 -18.38 15.10 -5.60
N TYR A 304 -18.23 15.07 -4.28
CA TYR A 304 -18.89 14.16 -3.36
C TYR A 304 -19.76 14.88 -2.33
N ILE A 305 -20.05 16.18 -2.53
CA ILE A 305 -20.96 16.97 -1.67
C ILE A 305 -22.18 17.44 -2.42
#